data_AF-A0A2N5FMS7-F1
#
_entry.id   AF-A0A2N5FMS7-F1
#
_cell.length_a   1.000
_cell.length_b   1.000
_cell.length_c   1.000
_cell.angle_alpha   90.00
_cell.angle_beta   90.00
_cell.angle_gamma   90.00
#
_symmetry.space_group_name_H-M   'P 1'
#
loop_
_entity.id
_entity.type
_entity.pdbx_description
1 polymer ?
#
loop_
_entity_poly.entity_id
_entity_poly.type
_entity_poly.pdbx_seq_one_letter_code
_entity_poly.pdbx_strand_id
1 'polypeptide(L)' 'MKNDVKWCIREISSYWEFFFGHFKDHVNYKACDNYHQLKQEVDLFMEEYNHHRYQWGLEKMTPAQYRGHLLAA' A
#
# COMPACT_ATOMS: atom_id res chain seq x y z
N MET A 1 5.85 17.02 21.92
CA MET A 1 5.48 15.62 22.27
C MET A 1 3.98 15.28 22.28
N LYS A 2 3.03 16.24 22.21
CA LYS A 2 1.59 15.91 22.00
C LYS A 2 1.09 16.14 20.56
N ASN A 3 1.95 16.67 19.68
CA ASN A 3 1.58 17.04 18.30
C ASN A 3 2.05 16.01 17.26
N ASP A 4 2.99 15.13 17.60
CA ASP A 4 3.53 14.13 16.67
C ASP A 4 2.56 12.95 16.48
N VAL A 5 1.83 12.57 17.53
CA VAL A 5 0.83 11.48 17.48
C VAL A 5 -0.39 11.87 16.64
N LYS A 6 -0.77 13.16 16.65
CA LYS A 6 -1.93 13.65 15.89
C LYS A 6 -1.66 13.73 14.38
N TRP A 7 -0.39 13.88 13.99
CA TRP A 7 0.08 13.77 12.60
C TRP A 7 0.12 12.31 12.14
N CYS A 8 0.72 11.40 12.93
CA CYS A 8 0.76 9.97 12.58
C CYS A 8 -0.64 9.37 12.34
N ILE A 9 -1.63 9.69 13.18
CA ILE A 9 -2.99 9.13 13.02
C ILE A 9 -3.65 9.61 11.71
N ARG A 10 -3.37 10.85 11.29
CA ARG A 10 -3.99 11.44 10.10
C ARG A 10 -3.39 10.90 8.80
N GLU A 11 -2.08 10.65 8.78
CA GLU A 11 -1.41 10.02 7.63
C GLU A 11 -1.69 8.50 7.53
N ILE A 12 -1.79 7.81 8.68
CA ILE A 12 -2.14 6.38 8.72
C ILE A 12 -3.57 6.17 8.19
N SER A 13 -4.54 7.01 8.58
CA SER A 13 -5.91 6.92 8.06
C SER A 13 -5.94 7.11 6.54
N SER A 14 -5.22 8.10 6.01
CA SER A 14 -5.15 8.31 4.56
C SER A 14 -4.44 7.19 3.81
N TYR A 15 -3.41 6.59 4.40
CA TYR A 15 -2.69 5.47 3.80
C TYR A 15 -3.60 4.25 3.64
N TRP A 16 -4.30 3.86 4.72
CA TRP A 16 -5.21 2.72 4.68
C TRP A 16 -6.42 2.97 3.77
N GLU A 17 -7.02 4.16 3.83
CA GLU A 17 -8.14 4.53 2.95
C GLU A 17 -7.75 4.50 1.47
N PHE A 18 -6.58 5.03 1.13
CA PHE A 18 -6.05 5.02 -0.23
C PHE A 18 -5.70 3.61 -0.70
N PHE A 19 -5.04 2.82 0.17
CA PHE A 19 -4.71 1.43 -0.10
C PHE A 19 -5.97 0.61 -0.37
N PHE A 20 -6.97 0.66 0.52
CA PHE A 20 -8.21 -0.10 0.36
C PHE A 20 -9.09 0.41 -0.78
N GLY A 21 -9.01 1.70 -1.13
CA GLY A 21 -9.60 2.23 -2.36
C GLY A 21 -9.03 1.53 -3.59
N HIS A 22 -7.71 1.57 -3.75
CA HIS A 22 -7.04 0.94 -4.90
C HIS A 22 -7.15 -0.57 -4.93
N PHE A 23 -7.14 -1.21 -3.77
CA PHE A 23 -7.32 -2.65 -3.65
C PHE A 23 -8.67 -3.08 -4.21
N LYS A 24 -9.75 -2.34 -3.92
CA LYS A 24 -11.09 -2.64 -4.44
C LYS A 24 -11.21 -2.48 -5.95
N ASP A 25 -10.44 -1.59 -6.54
CA ASP A 25 -10.44 -1.35 -7.99
C ASP A 25 -9.63 -2.41 -8.76
N HIS A 26 -8.54 -2.92 -8.17
CA HIS A 26 -7.63 -3.86 -8.85
C HIS A 26 -7.92 -5.33 -8.55
N VAL A 27 -8.38 -5.67 -7.35
CA VAL A 27 -8.58 -7.08 -6.96
C VAL A 27 -10.02 -7.50 -7.25
N ASN A 28 -10.19 -8.40 -8.22
CA ASN A 28 -11.49 -8.97 -8.53
C ASN A 28 -11.85 -10.14 -7.62
N TYR A 29 -11.97 -9.87 -6.31
CA TYR A 29 -12.25 -10.87 -5.28
C TYR A 29 -13.58 -11.62 -5.48
N LYS A 30 -14.50 -11.08 -6.28
CA LYS A 30 -15.79 -11.72 -6.62
C LYS A 30 -15.66 -12.81 -7.69
N ALA A 31 -14.57 -12.82 -8.43
CA ALA A 31 -14.27 -13.84 -9.44
C ALA A 31 -13.44 -15.01 -8.88
N CYS A 32 -13.06 -14.97 -7.61
CA CYS A 32 -12.31 -16.05 -6.97
C CYS A 32 -13.26 -17.12 -6.43
N ASP A 33 -13.05 -18.38 -6.84
CA ASP A 33 -13.89 -19.51 -6.43
C ASP A 33 -13.43 -20.15 -5.11
N ASN A 34 -12.18 -19.91 -4.72
CA ASN A 34 -11.59 -20.48 -3.52
C ASN A 34 -10.57 -19.54 -2.86
N TYR A 35 -10.27 -19.84 -1.59
CA TYR A 35 -9.34 -19.05 -0.78
C TYR A 35 -7.95 -18.94 -1.39
N HIS A 36 -7.48 -19.97 -2.11
CA HIS A 36 -6.15 -19.95 -2.72
C HIS A 36 -6.06 -18.91 -3.84
N GLN A 37 -7.06 -18.85 -4.73
CA GLN A 37 -7.14 -17.83 -5.78
C GLN A 37 -7.22 -16.43 -5.19
N LEU A 38 -8.06 -16.23 -4.17
CA LEU A 38 -8.15 -14.94 -3.49
C LEU A 38 -6.80 -14.52 -2.89
N LYS A 39 -6.09 -15.45 -2.25
CA LYS A 39 -4.76 -15.18 -1.69
C LYS A 39 -3.76 -14.81 -2.80
N GLN A 40 -3.76 -15.53 -3.91
CA GLN A 40 -2.89 -15.23 -5.05
C GLN A 40 -3.15 -13.84 -5.63
N GLU A 41 -4.41 -13.43 -5.81
CA GLU A 41 -4.77 -12.09 -6.28
C GLU A 41 -4.30 -10.99 -5.30
N VAL A 42 -4.42 -11.24 -3.99
CA VAL A 42 -3.89 -10.33 -2.96
C VAL A 42 -2.37 -10.24 -3.05
N ASP A 43 -1.67 -11.37 -3.16
CA ASP A 43 -0.21 -11.42 -3.22
C ASP A 43 0.30 -10.68 -4.47
N LEU A 44 -0.33 -10.90 -5.63
CA LEU A 44 -0.01 -10.19 -6.88
C LEU A 44 -0.24 -8.67 -6.75
N PHE A 45 -1.37 -8.26 -6.17
CA PHE A 45 -1.64 -6.84 -5.92
C PHE A 45 -0.59 -6.22 -4.99
N MET A 46 -0.18 -6.93 -3.94
CA MET A 46 0.83 -6.45 -2.99
C MET A 46 2.20 -6.28 -3.65
N GLU A 47 2.58 -7.18 -4.57
CA GLU A 47 3.82 -7.06 -5.33
C GLU A 47 3.79 -5.84 -6.24
N GLU A 48 2.72 -5.65 -7.01
CA GLU A 48 2.52 -4.48 -7.88
C GLU A 48 2.53 -3.16 -7.09
N TYR A 49 1.84 -3.12 -5.96
CA TYR A 49 1.76 -1.93 -5.11
C TYR A 49 3.12 -1.56 -4.49
N ASN A 50 3.90 -2.56 -4.04
CA ASN A 50 5.14 -2.33 -3.33
C ASN A 50 6.36 -2.10 -4.24
N HIS A 51 6.37 -2.69 -5.44
CA HIS A 51 7.56 -2.74 -6.29
C HIS A 51 7.41 -2.02 -7.63
N HIS A 52 6.20 -1.84 -8.15
CA HIS A 52 6.00 -1.31 -9.51
C HIS A 52 5.28 0.05 -9.53
N ARG A 53 4.58 0.40 -8.45
CA ARG A 53 3.80 1.65 -8.38
C ARG A 53 4.56 2.78 -7.70
N TYR A 54 4.95 3.78 -8.49
CA TYR A 54 5.52 5.04 -8.00
C TYR A 54 4.44 5.93 -7.37
N GLN A 55 4.72 6.43 -6.16
CA GLN A 55 3.76 7.27 -5.42
C GLN A 55 4.26 8.71 -5.34
N TRP A 56 3.40 9.66 -5.71
CA TRP A 56 3.70 11.09 -5.66
C TRP A 56 4.06 11.57 -4.24
N GLY A 57 3.46 10.97 -3.22
CA GLY A 57 3.76 11.24 -1.81
C GLY A 57 5.08 10.62 -1.30
N LEU A 58 5.69 9.71 -2.07
CA LEU A 58 6.96 9.06 -1.74
C LEU A 58 8.10 9.54 -2.65
N GLU A 59 8.09 10.83 -3.01
CA GLU A 59 9.08 11.42 -3.93
C GLU A 59 9.20 10.69 -5.28
N LYS A 60 8.09 10.10 -5.75
CA LYS A 60 8.06 9.24 -6.94
C LYS A 60 8.94 7.99 -6.80
N MET A 61 9.00 7.42 -5.60
CA MET A 61 9.55 6.09 -5.33
C MET A 61 8.43 5.09 -5.10
N THR A 62 8.75 3.80 -5.22
CA THR A 62 7.90 2.71 -4.75
C THR A 62 8.04 2.56 -3.23
N PRO A 63 7.05 1.99 -2.53
CA PRO A 63 7.16 1.74 -1.09
C PRO A 63 8.44 0.97 -0.70
N ALA A 64 8.84 -0.02 -1.51
CA ALA A 64 10.08 -0.78 -1.27
C ALA A 64 11.35 0.09 -1.42
N GLN A 65 11.39 0.95 -2.45
CA GLN A 65 12.51 1.87 -2.67
C GLN A 65 12.61 2.93 -1.56
N TYR A 66 11.47 3.50 -1.16
CA TYR A 66 11.39 4.49 -0.10
C TYR A 66 11.88 3.93 1.24
N ARG A 67 11.52 2.68 1.56
CA ARG A 67 12.05 1.98 2.75
C ARG A 67 13.59 1.89 2.73
N GLY A 68 14.17 1.55 1.58
CA GLY A 68 15.63 1.50 1.42
C GLY A 68 16.28 2.87 1.62
N HIS A 69 15.65 3.93 1.10
CA HIS A 69 16.10 5.31 1.30
C HIS A 69 16.11 5.72 2.77
N LEU A 70 15.03 5.42 3.51
CA LEU A 70 14.93 5.72 4.95
C LEU A 70 15.97 4.98 5.81
N LEU A 71 16.37 3.76 5.41
CA LEU A 71 17.36 2.97 6.14
C LEU A 71 18.81 3.40 5.84
N ALA A 72 19.01 4.14 4.76
CA ALA A 72 20.32 4.66 4.35
C ALA A 72 20.60 6.09 4.84
N ALA A 73 19.59 6.76 5.42
CA ALA A 73 19.66 8.11 5.99
C ALA A 73 19.97 8.08 7.49
#